data_AF-X1VTA5-F1
#
_entry.id   AF-X1VTA5-F1
#
_cell.length_a   1.000
_cell.length_b   1.000
_cell.length_c   1.000
_cell.angle_alpha   90.00
_cell.angle_beta   90.00
_cell.angle_gamma   90.00
#
_symmetry.space_group_name_H-M   'P 1'
#
loop_
_entity.id
_entity.type
_entity.pdbx_description
1 polymer ?
#
loop_
_entity_poly.entity_id
_entity_poly.type
_entity_poly.pdbx_seq_one_letter_code
_entity_poly.pdbx_strand_id
1 'polypeptide(L)'
;DITWDEPLANALYGFHNGCFAGTWDGSPKWKLTGTDKKFNALLKVREGIHPVSGKPIKWNKEPIPWALVEAQNPVDIGSGYYLLPPIRPPPSGRRQPTNLIELPDGDYRKHTNTVRRLIDRAKNVASFRSDYESYS
;
A
#
# COMPACT_ATOMS: atom_id res chain seq x y z
N ASP A 1 1.56 42.90 22.94
CA ASP A 1 1.55 42.21 24.24
C ASP A 1 2.10 40.82 24.11
N ILE A 2 3.14 40.51 24.88
CA ILE A 2 3.79 39.19 24.94
C ILE A 2 3.49 38.56 26.31
N THR A 3 2.32 38.83 26.87
CA THR A 3 1.81 38.19 28.08
C THR A 3 1.31 36.79 27.73
N TRP A 4 2.22 35.96 27.23
CA TRP A 4 1.97 34.54 27.07
C TRP A 4 1.70 33.93 28.44
N ASP A 5 0.70 33.05 28.48
CA ASP A 5 0.22 32.27 29.62
C ASP A 5 1.38 31.85 30.56
N GLU A 6 1.54 32.60 31.65
CA GLU A 6 2.64 32.45 32.62
C GLU A 6 2.70 31.03 33.22
N PRO A 7 1.56 30.38 33.56
CA PRO A 7 1.52 28.95 33.87
C PRO A 7 2.15 28.06 32.79
N LEU A 8 1.83 28.27 31.51
CA LEU A 8 2.37 27.47 30.40
C LEU A 8 3.87 27.73 30.22
N ALA A 9 4.30 28.99 30.32
CA ALA A 9 5.71 29.36 30.24
C ALA A 9 6.52 28.71 31.38
N ASN A 10 6.00 28.74 32.61
CA ASN A 10 6.61 28.10 33.77
C ASN A 10 6.63 26.58 33.65
N ALA A 11 5.58 25.97 33.09
CA ALA A 11 5.54 24.52 32.84
C ALA A 11 6.57 24.11 31.77
N LEU A 12 6.70 24.86 30.68
CA LEU A 12 7.70 24.64 29.64
C LEU A 12 9.13 24.84 30.16
N TYR A 13 9.34 25.87 30.99
CA TYR A 13 10.61 26.15 31.66
C TYR A 13 11.00 25.02 32.62
N GLY A 14 10.05 24.55 33.45
CA GLY A 14 10.25 23.42 34.35
C GLY A 14 10.52 22.10 33.62
N PHE A 15 9.78 21.83 32.55
CA PHE A 15 10.00 20.67 31.69
C PHE A 15 11.39 20.72 31.02
N HIS A 16 11.78 21.86 30.48
CA HIS A 16 13.11 22.07 29.91
C HIS A 16 14.21 21.82 30.94
N ASN A 17 14.14 22.44 32.11
CA ASN A 17 15.15 22.26 33.16
C ASN A 17 15.15 20.84 33.76
N GLY A 18 14.01 20.15 33.76
CA GLY A 18 13.91 18.74 34.16
C GLY A 18 14.57 17.80 33.16
N CYS A 19 14.54 18.16 31.87
CA CYS A 19 15.19 17.43 30.80
C CYS A 19 16.69 17.78 30.69
N PHE A 20 17.07 19.06 30.77
CA PHE A 20 18.42 19.56 30.56
C PHE A 20 19.03 19.99 31.89
N ALA A 21 20.09 19.33 32.38
CA ALA A 21 20.86 19.87 33.50
C ALA A 21 21.95 20.80 32.94
N GLY A 22 21.65 22.11 32.87
CA GLY A 22 22.62 23.10 32.41
C GLY A 22 21.98 24.44 32.04
N THR A 23 22.79 25.32 31.43
CA THR A 23 22.32 26.55 30.77
C THR A 23 21.47 26.20 29.54
N TRP A 24 20.69 27.16 29.04
CA TRP A 24 19.83 27.01 27.86
C TRP A 24 20.55 26.43 26.63
N ASP A 25 21.85 26.71 26.49
CA ASP A 25 22.73 26.22 25.41
C ASP A 25 23.50 24.93 25.77
N GLY A 26 23.21 24.36 26.93
CA GLY A 26 23.86 23.15 27.43
C GLY A 26 23.45 21.90 26.65
N SER A 27 24.39 20.95 26.55
CA SER A 27 24.07 19.65 25.96
C SER A 27 22.99 18.93 26.78
N PRO A 28 21.94 18.36 26.16
CA PRO A 28 20.90 17.64 26.88
C PRO A 28 21.46 16.51 27.73
N LYS A 29 21.04 16.44 29.00
CA LYS A 29 21.41 15.35 29.92
C LYS A 29 20.69 14.05 29.53
N TRP A 30 19.43 14.15 29.12
CA TRP A 30 18.70 13.07 28.48
C TRP A 30 19.17 12.91 27.03
N LYS A 31 19.92 11.84 26.76
CA LYS A 31 20.18 11.38 25.39
C LYS A 31 19.48 10.05 25.22
N LEU A 32 18.67 9.90 24.18
CA LEU A 32 18.34 8.56 23.68
C LEU A 32 19.67 7.89 23.32
N THR A 33 20.19 7.07 24.24
CA THR A 33 21.51 6.44 24.11
C THR A 33 21.41 5.12 23.34
N GLY A 34 20.22 4.77 22.84
CA GLY A 34 19.94 3.54 22.09
C GLY A 34 19.97 2.27 22.93
N THR A 35 20.15 2.41 24.25
CA THR A 35 20.17 1.29 25.20
C THR A 35 18.77 0.72 25.40
N ASP A 36 17.76 1.59 25.38
CA ASP A 36 16.35 1.21 25.46
C ASP A 36 15.84 0.73 24.09
N LYS A 37 15.61 -0.59 23.98
CA LYS A 37 15.09 -1.23 22.75
C LYS A 37 13.87 -0.52 22.16
N LYS A 38 12.99 -0.01 23.02
CA LYS A 38 11.76 0.73 22.64
C LYS A 38 12.04 1.98 21.79
N PHE A 39 13.17 2.65 21.99
CA PHE A 39 13.45 3.92 21.34
C PHE A 39 14.45 3.85 20.18
N ASN A 40 14.94 2.65 19.84
CA ASN A 40 15.85 2.46 18.72
C ASN A 40 15.20 2.82 17.37
N ALA A 41 13.88 2.63 17.24
CA ALA A 41 13.15 3.07 16.07
C ALA A 41 13.14 4.60 15.95
N LEU A 42 12.89 5.32 17.06
CA LEU A 42 12.90 6.79 17.09
C LEU A 42 14.28 7.37 16.79
N LEU A 43 15.35 6.74 17.25
CA LEU A 43 16.71 7.17 16.94
C LEU A 43 16.96 7.18 15.43
N LYS A 44 16.59 6.09 14.75
CA LYS A 44 16.71 6.01 13.30
C LYS A 44 15.86 7.08 12.61
N VAL A 45 14.62 7.31 13.06
CA VAL A 45 13.75 8.38 12.52
C VAL A 45 14.40 9.75 12.69
N ARG A 46 15.01 10.03 13.85
CA ARG A 46 15.74 11.28 14.12
C ARG A 46 16.96 11.46 13.21
N GLU A 47 17.66 10.37 12.90
CA GLU A 47 18.76 10.33 11.94
C GLU A 47 18.28 10.43 10.48
N GLY A 48 16.96 10.45 10.24
CA GLY A 48 16.37 10.50 8.91
C GLY A 48 16.38 9.15 8.19
N ILE A 49 16.49 8.04 8.93
CA ILE A 49 16.61 6.68 8.41
C ILE A 49 15.37 5.86 8.80
N HIS A 50 14.82 5.12 7.83
CA HIS A 50 13.65 4.29 8.06
C HIS A 50 13.99 3.13 9.01
N PRO A 51 13.24 2.94 10.11
CA PRO A 51 13.66 2.07 11.20
C PRO A 51 13.79 0.59 10.84
N VAL A 52 13.02 0.13 9.86
CA VAL A 52 12.97 -1.27 9.41
C VAL A 52 13.86 -1.53 8.18
N SER A 53 13.90 -0.58 7.24
CA SER A 53 14.56 -0.79 5.94
C SER A 53 15.96 -0.19 5.85
N GLY A 54 16.33 0.70 6.77
CA GLY A 54 17.62 1.39 6.76
C GLY A 54 17.81 2.42 5.64
N LYS A 55 16.77 2.66 4.83
CA LYS A 55 16.80 3.64 3.74
C LYS A 55 16.52 5.05 4.26
N PRO A 56 17.06 6.11 3.64
CA PRO A 56 16.72 7.48 4.00
C PRO A 56 15.21 7.73 3.85
N ILE A 57 14.61 8.38 4.84
CA ILE A 57 13.19 8.71 4.86
C ILE A 57 12.95 9.92 3.95
N LYS A 58 12.05 9.75 2.98
CA LYS A 58 11.47 10.85 2.23
C LYS A 58 10.08 11.14 2.78
N TRP A 59 9.94 12.24 3.52
CA TRP A 59 8.66 12.67 4.06
C TRP A 59 7.75 13.19 2.94
N ASN A 60 6.53 12.65 2.84
CA ASN A 60 5.49 13.29 2.03
C ASN A 60 4.96 14.52 2.81
N LYS A 61 4.74 15.62 2.11
CA LYS A 61 4.19 16.86 2.69
C LYS A 61 2.66 16.86 2.71
N GLU A 62 2.04 15.95 1.97
CA GLU A 62 0.58 15.86 1.90
C GLU A 62 0.02 15.36 3.24
N PRO A 63 -0.90 16.12 3.86
CA PRO A 63 -1.56 15.68 5.08
C PRO A 63 -2.46 14.49 4.76
N ILE A 64 -2.33 13.42 5.55
CA ILE A 64 -3.20 12.24 5.47
C ILE A 64 -4.18 12.30 6.65
N PRO A 65 -5.49 12.14 6.42
CA PRO A 65 -6.47 12.05 7.50
C PRO A 65 -6.13 10.94 8.50
N TRP A 66 -6.12 11.27 9.79
CA TRP A 66 -5.75 10.34 10.86
C TRP A 66 -6.57 9.04 10.84
N ALA A 67 -7.87 9.12 10.55
CA ALA A 67 -8.74 7.96 10.47
C ALA A 67 -8.27 6.88 9.46
N LEU A 68 -7.62 7.28 8.35
CA LEU A 68 -7.05 6.33 7.37
C LEU A 68 -5.77 5.67 7.87
N VAL A 69 -5.02 6.36 8.72
CA VAL A 69 -3.81 5.84 9.38
C VAL A 69 -4.24 4.84 10.45
N GLU A 70 -5.20 5.21 11.29
CA GLU A 70 -5.72 4.39 12.39
C GLU A 70 -6.35 3.07 11.89
N ALA A 71 -7.09 3.12 10.78
CA ALA A 71 -7.67 1.92 10.15
C ALA A 71 -6.62 0.86 9.73
N GLN A 72 -5.35 1.24 9.61
CA GLN A 72 -4.26 0.33 9.29
C GLN A 72 -3.61 -0.30 10.53
N ASN A 73 -4.10 -0.02 11.74
CA ASN A 73 -3.54 -0.49 13.01
C ASN A 73 -2.05 -0.15 13.17
N PRO A 74 -1.70 1.15 13.22
CA PRO A 74 -0.33 1.59 13.37
C PRO A 74 0.23 1.20 14.74
N VAL A 75 1.54 0.94 14.81
CA VAL A 75 2.26 0.74 16.07
C VAL A 75 2.87 2.07 16.51
N ASP A 76 2.49 2.54 17.70
CA ASP A 76 3.11 3.72 18.30
C ASP A 76 4.58 3.45 18.63
N ILE A 77 5.46 4.28 18.09
CA ILE A 77 6.90 4.25 18.38
C ILE A 77 7.35 5.41 19.26
N GLY A 78 6.41 6.31 19.64
CA GLY A 78 6.61 7.45 20.52
C GLY A 78 6.76 8.78 19.79
N SER A 79 6.70 9.88 20.56
CA SER A 79 6.87 11.26 20.06
C SER A 79 5.98 11.62 18.85
N GLY A 80 4.80 11.00 18.76
CA GLY A 80 3.85 11.21 17.66
C GLY A 80 4.20 10.50 16.34
N TYR A 81 5.24 9.67 16.34
CA TYR A 81 5.57 8.82 15.20
C TYR A 81 4.94 7.45 15.33
N TYR A 82 4.50 6.91 14.20
CA TYR A 82 3.83 5.63 14.10
C TYR A 82 4.46 4.78 13.01
N LEU A 83 4.63 3.49 13.27
CA LEU A 83 5.08 2.52 12.29
C LEU A 83 3.86 1.81 11.69
N LEU A 84 3.66 1.99 10.40
CA LEU A 84 2.63 1.27 9.65
C LEU A 84 3.05 -0.19 9.41
N PRO A 85 2.09 -1.12 9.38
CA PRO A 85 2.40 -2.50 9.02
C PRO A 85 2.92 -2.60 7.57
N PRO A 86 3.69 -3.64 7.24
CA PRO A 86 4.15 -3.86 5.88
C PRO A 86 3.00 -3.95 4.88
N ILE A 87 3.14 -3.27 3.75
CA ILE A 87 2.19 -3.39 2.63
C ILE A 87 2.18 -4.85 2.19
N ARG A 88 0.99 -5.45 2.13
CA ARG A 88 0.83 -6.84 1.64
C ARG A 88 1.42 -6.93 0.23
N PRO A 89 2.26 -7.95 -0.07
CA PRO A 89 2.75 -8.13 -1.42
C PRO A 89 1.57 -8.36 -2.37
N PRO A 90 1.69 -7.99 -3.65
CA PRO A 90 0.68 -8.32 -4.62
C PRO A 90 0.44 -9.84 -4.61
N PRO A 91 -0.81 -10.30 -4.77
CA PRO A 91 -1.11 -11.72 -4.78
C PRO A 91 -0.22 -12.44 -5.79
N SER A 92 0.43 -13.52 -5.35
CA SER A 92 1.32 -14.31 -6.19
C SER A 92 0.50 -15.04 -7.24
N GLY A 93 0.65 -14.63 -8.50
CA GLY A 93 0.06 -15.30 -9.65
C GLY A 93 -0.99 -14.48 -10.37
N ARG A 94 -1.06 -14.68 -11.69
CA ARG A 94 -2.17 -14.20 -12.50
C ARG A 94 -3.44 -14.86 -11.96
N ARG A 95 -4.48 -14.08 -11.66
CA ARG A 95 -5.83 -14.64 -11.44
C ARG A 95 -6.23 -15.35 -12.72
N GLN A 96 -6.00 -16.67 -12.77
CA GLN A 96 -6.53 -17.56 -13.78
C GLN A 96 -7.95 -17.90 -13.28
N PRO A 97 -9.01 -17.28 -13.82
CA PRO A 97 -10.35 -17.73 -13.48
C PRO A 97 -10.48 -19.21 -13.87
N THR A 98 -10.83 -20.06 -12.90
CA THR A 98 -11.07 -21.50 -13.10
C THR A 98 -12.25 -21.77 -14.04
N ASN A 99 -13.04 -20.74 -14.34
CA ASN A 99 -14.22 -20.82 -15.18
C ASN A 99 -13.93 -20.49 -16.66
N LEU A 100 -12.69 -20.15 -17.03
CA LEU A 100 -12.28 -20.09 -18.43
C LEU A 100 -11.88 -21.49 -18.88
N ILE A 101 -12.85 -22.26 -19.34
CA ILE A 101 -12.58 -23.46 -20.12
C ILE A 101 -12.09 -22.98 -21.49
N GLU A 102 -10.84 -23.30 -21.85
CA GLU A 102 -10.40 -23.10 -23.23
C GLU A 102 -11.33 -23.90 -24.14
N LEU A 103 -12.00 -23.21 -25.07
CA LEU A 103 -12.83 -23.88 -26.06
C LEU A 103 -11.96 -24.88 -26.85
N PRO A 104 -12.51 -25.98 -27.37
CA PRO A 104 -11.79 -26.82 -28.32
C PRO A 104 -11.34 -26.02 -29.55
N ASP A 105 -10.22 -26.40 -30.17
CA ASP A 105 -9.67 -25.65 -31.33
C ASP A 105 -10.60 -25.62 -32.54
N GLY A 106 -11.47 -26.63 -32.66
CA GLY A 106 -12.52 -26.68 -33.68
C GLY A 106 -13.84 -26.02 -33.28
N ASP A 107 -13.94 -25.36 -32.13
CA ASP A 107 -15.20 -24.74 -31.71
C ASP A 107 -15.54 -23.56 -32.64
N TYR A 108 -16.74 -23.58 -33.20
CA TYR A 108 -17.30 -22.53 -34.05
C TYR A 108 -17.17 -21.12 -33.43
N ARG A 109 -17.21 -21.01 -32.09
CA ARG A 109 -17.04 -19.76 -31.34
C ARG A 109 -15.60 -19.22 -31.37
N LYS A 110 -14.58 -20.02 -31.69
CA LYS A 110 -13.21 -19.52 -31.91
C LYS A 110 -13.02 -18.83 -33.25
N HIS A 111 -13.89 -19.09 -34.23
CA HIS A 111 -13.76 -18.52 -35.56
C HIS A 111 -14.19 -17.05 -35.62
N THR A 112 -13.54 -16.28 -36.50
CA THR A 112 -13.95 -14.90 -36.81
C THR A 112 -15.33 -14.88 -37.48
N ASN A 113 -16.02 -13.74 -37.40
CA ASN A 113 -17.39 -13.60 -37.95
C ASN A 113 -17.47 -13.94 -39.45
N THR A 114 -16.41 -13.65 -40.22
CA THR A 114 -16.29 -14.00 -41.64
C THR A 114 -16.23 -15.51 -41.85
N VAL A 115 -15.38 -16.20 -41.09
CA VAL A 115 -15.24 -17.67 -41.18
C VAL A 115 -16.54 -18.36 -40.74
N ARG A 116 -17.20 -17.87 -39.69
CA ARG A 116 -18.52 -18.37 -39.25
C ARG A 116 -19.57 -18.29 -40.36
N ARG A 117 -19.71 -17.13 -41.00
CA ARG A 117 -20.64 -16.94 -42.12
C ARG A 117 -20.36 -17.87 -43.30
N LEU A 118 -19.09 -18.14 -43.58
CA LEU A 118 -18.70 -19.08 -44.65
C LEU A 118 -19.07 -20.53 -44.29
N ILE A 119 -18.83 -20.94 -43.05
CA ILE A 119 -19.22 -22.27 -42.54
C ILE A 119 -20.75 -22.44 -42.63
N ASP A 120 -21.52 -21.45 -42.19
CA ASP A 120 -22.99 -21.51 -42.24
C ASP A 120 -23.51 -21.56 -43.68
N ARG A 121 -22.90 -20.78 -44.58
CA ARG A 121 -23.24 -20.82 -46.00
C ARG A 121 -22.93 -22.18 -46.63
N ALA A 122 -21.77 -22.76 -46.31
CA ALA A 122 -21.38 -24.08 -46.81
C ALA A 122 -22.33 -25.18 -46.28
N LYS A 123 -22.71 -25.11 -45.01
CA LYS A 123 -23.70 -26.03 -44.41
C LYS A 123 -25.06 -25.94 -45.10
N ASN A 124 -25.56 -24.73 -45.38
CA ASN A 124 -26.83 -24.54 -46.08
C ASN A 124 -26.81 -25.10 -47.51
N VAL A 125 -25.69 -24.96 -48.22
CA VAL A 125 -25.55 -25.54 -49.57
C VAL A 125 -25.49 -27.06 -49.51
N ALA A 126 -24.78 -27.63 -48.54
CA ALA A 126 -24.69 -29.07 -48.36
C ALA A 126 -26.03 -29.69 -47.95
N SER A 127 -26.78 -29.05 -47.04
CA SER A 127 -28.12 -29.53 -46.65
C SER A 127 -29.09 -29.48 -47.82
N PHE A 128 -29.10 -28.39 -48.61
CA PHE A 128 -29.95 -28.28 -49.79
C PHE A 128 -29.67 -29.40 -50.82
N ARG A 129 -28.40 -29.75 -51.02
CA ARG A 129 -28.01 -30.86 -51.93
C ARG A 129 -28.39 -32.22 -51.37
N SER A 130 -28.16 -32.46 -50.08
CA SER A 130 -28.55 -33.69 -49.41
C SER A 130 -30.07 -33.92 -49.46
N ASP A 131 -30.84 -32.86 -49.24
CA ASP A 131 -32.30 -32.93 -49.33
C ASP A 131 -32.71 -33.27 -50.77
N TYR A 132 -32.11 -32.62 -51.78
CA TYR A 132 -32.38 -32.92 -53.19
C TYR A 132 -32.04 -34.36 -53.59
N GLU A 133 -30.91 -34.91 -53.12
CA GLU A 133 -30.52 -36.31 -53.37
C GLU A 133 -31.42 -37.32 -52.65
N SER A 134 -32.06 -36.95 -51.53
CA SER A 134 -33.00 -37.82 -50.82
C SER A 134 -34.38 -37.96 -51.50
N TYR A 135 -34.69 -37.10 -52.47
CA TYR A 135 -35.92 -37.12 -53.26
C TYR A 135 -35.75 -37.73 -54.67
N SER A 136 -34.55 -38.21 -55.03
CA SER A 136 -34.29 -38.99 -56.26
C SER A 136 -34.25 -40.48 -55.97
#